data_AF-A0AB39J8V4-F1
#
_entry.id   AF-A0AB39J8V4-F1
#
_cell.length_a   1.000
_cell.length_b   1.000
_cell.length_c   1.000
_cell.angle_alpha   90.00
_cell.angle_beta   90.00
_cell.angle_gamma   90.00
#
_symmetry.space_group_name_H-M   'P 1'
#
loop_
_entity.id
_entity.type
_entity.pdbx_description
1 polymer ?
#
loop_
_entity_poly.entity_id
_entity_poly.type
_entity_poly.pdbx_seq_one_letter_code
_entity_poly.pdbx_strand_id
1 'polypeptide(L)' 'MRNELFDQAKSFTEEALTSSFPSGLERQQAVQRAKNAVSSAFANSTDAERNQLHTFQDLLDDL' A
#
# COMPACT_ATOMS: atom_id res chain seq x y z
N MET A 1 8.55 2.85 -18.27
CA MET A 1 7.16 3.34 -18.20
C MET A 1 6.89 3.63 -16.74
N ARG A 2 6.30 4.78 -16.39
CA ARG A 2 5.97 5.06 -14.99
C ARG A 2 4.71 4.29 -14.61
N ASN A 3 4.78 3.44 -13.60
CA ASN A 3 3.64 2.68 -13.11
C ASN A 3 2.91 3.51 -12.06
N GLU A 4 1.91 4.28 -12.48
CA GLU A 4 1.20 5.20 -11.59
C GLU A 4 0.43 4.48 -10.48
N LEU A 5 0.00 3.24 -10.72
CA LEU A 5 -0.62 2.41 -9.69
C LEU A 5 0.40 1.99 -8.62
N PHE A 6 1.63 1.68 -9.02
CA PHE A 6 2.70 1.38 -8.09
C PHE A 6 3.05 2.60 -7.21
N ASP A 7 3.21 3.78 -7.82
CA ASP A 7 3.49 5.03 -7.09
C ASP A 7 2.35 5.36 -6.10
N GLN A 8 1.11 5.11 -6.49
CA GLN A 8 -0.06 5.30 -5.63
C GLN A 8 -0.11 4.28 -4.48
N ALA A 9 0.16 3.00 -4.74
CA ALA A 9 0.24 1.97 -3.71
C ALA A 9 1.32 2.29 -2.67
N LYS A 10 2.49 2.75 -3.13
CA LYS A 10 3.56 3.23 -2.25
C LYS A 10 3.10 4.38 -1.37
N SER A 11 2.51 5.43 -1.96
CA SER A 11 2.08 6.62 -1.22
C SER A 11 1.03 6.29 -0.15
N PHE A 12 0.03 5.45 -0.46
CA PHE A 12 -0.98 5.05 0.52
C PHE A 12 -0.42 4.14 1.61
N THR A 13 0.58 3.31 1.29
CA THR A 13 1.27 2.48 2.29
C THR A 13 2.03 3.37 3.27
N GLU A 14 2.76 4.38 2.78
CA GLU A 14 3.45 5.37 3.62
C GLU A 14 2.48 6.16 4.50
N GLU A 15 1.31 6.55 3.96
CA GLU A 15 0.24 7.19 4.73
C GLU A 15 -0.30 6.26 5.85
N ALA A 16 -0.58 5.00 5.54
CA ALA A 16 -1.08 4.04 6.53
C ALA A 16 -0.07 3.71 7.64
N LEU A 17 1.23 3.74 7.31
CA LEU A 17 2.33 3.55 8.27
C LEU A 17 2.62 4.79 9.12
N THR A 18 2.14 5.96 8.70
CA THR A 18 2.39 7.20 9.43
C THR A 18 1.70 7.19 10.79
N SER A 19 2.43 7.57 11.85
CA SER A 19 1.96 7.61 13.24
C SER A 19 0.85 8.64 13.52
N SER A 20 0.46 9.42 12.52
CA SER A 20 -0.63 10.41 12.60
C SER A 20 -2.02 9.80 12.73
N PHE A 21 -2.17 8.49 12.56
CA PHE A 21 -3.40 7.75 12.88
C PHE A 21 -3.18 6.92 14.16
N PRO A 22 -3.37 7.50 15.36
CA PRO A 22 -3.01 6.89 16.66
C PRO A 22 -3.95 5.76 17.11
N SER A 23 -4.37 4.88 16.19
CA SER A 23 -5.45 3.88 16.29
C SER A 23 -6.86 4.46 16.12
N GLY A 24 -7.76 3.67 15.52
CA GLY A 24 -9.14 4.07 15.24
C GLY A 24 -9.57 3.87 13.79
N LEU A 25 -10.78 4.33 13.47
CA LEU A 25 -11.42 4.17 12.16
C LEU A 25 -10.59 4.72 10.99
N GLU A 26 -9.91 5.86 11.20
CA GLU A 26 -9.09 6.50 10.17
C GLU A 26 -7.88 5.64 9.78
N ARG A 27 -7.21 5.01 10.76
CA ARG A 27 -6.13 4.06 10.50
C ARG A 27 -6.63 2.86 9.69
N GLN A 28 -7.77 2.29 10.08
CA GLN A 28 -8.37 1.16 9.37
C GLN A 28 -8.74 1.53 7.91
N GLN A 29 -9.26 2.73 7.69
CA GLN A 29 -9.57 3.23 6.34
C GLN A 29 -8.30 3.44 5.51
N ALA A 30 -7.24 4.01 6.10
CA ALA A 30 -5.95 4.18 5.43
C ALA A 30 -5.33 2.83 5.05
N VAL A 31 -5.31 1.86 5.98
CA VAL A 31 -4.83 0.48 5.71
C VAL A 31 -5.64 -0.17 4.60
N GLN A 32 -6.97 -0.11 4.66
CA GLN A 32 -7.82 -0.71 3.64
C GLN A 32 -7.59 -0.07 2.25
N ARG A 33 -7.42 1.25 2.20
CA ARG A 33 -7.12 1.97 0.96
C ARG A 33 -5.77 1.53 0.38
N ALA A 34 -4.75 1.41 1.21
CA ALA A 34 -3.43 0.95 0.81
C ALA A 34 -3.47 -0.48 0.26
N LYS A 35 -4.16 -1.42 0.95
CA LYS A 35 -4.33 -2.81 0.49
C LYS A 35 -5.01 -2.88 -0.89
N ASN A 36 -6.06 -2.10 -1.10
CA ASN A 36 -6.75 -2.04 -2.39
C ASN A 36 -5.83 -1.52 -3.51
N ALA A 37 -5.02 -0.49 -3.22
CA ALA A 37 -4.08 0.05 -4.19
C ALA A 37 -2.94 -0.93 -4.50
N VAL A 38 -2.41 -1.63 -3.49
CA VAL A 38 -1.40 -2.69 -3.67
C VAL A 38 -1.94 -3.80 -4.58
N SER A 39 -3.15 -4.29 -4.31
CA SER A 39 -3.79 -5.31 -5.15
C SER A 39 -4.02 -4.83 -6.59
N SER A 40 -4.38 -3.56 -6.78
CA SER A 40 -4.62 -2.98 -8.10
C SER A 40 -3.32 -2.80 -8.90
N ALA A 41 -2.25 -2.38 -8.23
CA ALA A 41 -0.93 -2.22 -8.82
C ALA A 41 -0.33 -3.57 -9.24
N PHE A 42 -0.54 -4.62 -8.44
CA PHE A 42 0.06 -5.95 -8.65
C PHE A 42 -0.22 -6.53 -10.04
N ALA A 43 -1.45 -6.35 -10.53
CA ALA A 43 -1.88 -6.83 -11.84
C ALA A 43 -1.10 -6.20 -13.00
N ASN A 44 -0.63 -4.95 -12.84
CA ASN A 44 0.01 -4.14 -13.88
C ASN A 44 1.51 -3.92 -13.64
N SER A 45 2.09 -4.61 -12.67
CA SER A 45 3.49 -4.45 -12.25
C SER A 45 4.43 -5.48 -12.87
N THR A 46 5.69 -5.08 -13.00
CA THR A 46 6.82 -6.01 -13.30
C THR A 46 7.09 -6.93 -12.12
N ASP A 47 7.86 -8.00 -12.30
CA ASP A 47 8.22 -8.91 -11.19
C ASP A 47 8.97 -8.19 -10.06
N ALA A 48 9.84 -7.23 -10.40
CA ALA A 48 10.54 -6.42 -9.41
C ALA A 48 9.58 -5.55 -8.58
N GLU A 49 8.62 -4.89 -9.23
CA GLU A 49 7.59 -4.10 -8.56
C GLU A 49 6.63 -4.98 -7.74
N ARG A 50 6.27 -6.17 -8.24
CA ARG A 50 5.44 -7.14 -7.50
C ARG A 50 6.10 -7.60 -6.21
N ASN A 51 7.41 -7.81 -6.21
CA ASN A 51 8.15 -8.10 -4.97
C ASN A 51 8.07 -6.95 -3.97
N GLN A 52 8.17 -5.70 -4.43
CA GLN A 52 8.00 -4.53 -3.56
C GLN A 52 6.57 -4.39 -3.05
N LEU A 53 5.57 -4.64 -3.90
CA LEU A 53 4.15 -4.65 -3.52
C LEU A 53 3.83 -5.75 -2.50
N HIS A 54 4.48 -6.91 -2.58
CA HIS A 54 4.40 -7.94 -1.54
C HIS A 54 4.91 -7.42 -0.20
N THR A 55 6.07 -6.76 -0.17
CA THR A 55 6.57 -6.14 1.07
C THR A 55 5.59 -5.11 1.62
N PHE A 56 4.94 -4.29 0.78
CA PHE A 56 3.92 -3.35 1.24
C PHE A 56 2.70 -4.07 1.81
N GLN A 57 2.25 -5.16 1.19
CA GLN A 57 1.14 -5.96 1.71
C GLN A 57 1.44 -6.52 3.09
N ASP A 58 2.64 -7.08 3.28
CA ASP A 58 3.09 -7.65 4.57
C ASP A 58 3.13 -6.56 5.65
N LEU A 59 3.66 -5.37 5.33
CA LEU A 59 3.68 -4.23 6.24
C LEU A 59 2.26 -3.81 6.65
N LEU A 60 1.30 -3.80 5.71
CA LEU A 60 -0.09 -3.44 5.98
C LEU A 60 -0.87 -4.51 6.75
N ASP A 61 -0.44 -5.77 6.70
CA ASP A 61 -1.05 -6.87 7.46
C ASP A 61 -0.60 -6.90 8.92
N ASP A 62 0.52 -6.25 9.25
CA ASP A 62 1.05 -6.10 10.62
C ASP A 62 0.45 -4.90 11.40
N LEU A 63 -0.35 -4.04 10.74
CA LEU A 63 -0.94 -2.81 11.32
C LEU A 63 -2.35 -2.99 11.88
#